data_AF-A0A958JR76-F1
#
_entry.id   AF-A0A958JR76-F1
#
_cell.length_a   1.000
_cell.length_b   1.000
_cell.length_c   1.000
_cell.angle_alpha   90.00
_cell.angle_beta   90.00
_cell.angle_gamma   90.00
#
_symmetry.space_group_name_H-M   'P 1'
#
loop_
_entity.id
_entity.type
_entity.pdbx_description
1 polymer ?
#
loop_
_entity_poly.entity_id
_entity_poly.type
_entity_poly.pdbx_seq_one_letter_code
_entity_poly.pdbx_strand_id
1 'polypeptide(L)'
;MSLENLCSLVKKRRAAFALIAILIGISLSSRASAVESELELFVTTRDQSGIAKVINRGNTRISGVFVSVELRSVKQLIAEDIIISPGEVRRLPFVIEFPEVQGSYPLITTVSYLSHHKRLSFKDVGTYHYGIKRTFQPTCFSSDIGLSGSRSIGLSCRGRTNLLVVAPDEVLVSLAGKEGFPQHLLLSESIAPHNLRAPIFFVETRTGSDGYHAVAVQKRWLTVSSQFNVGSPIPLAFLLLAVVAGMFMVLRYWPSAEQSGGLSVCIVRWAWSLVIVSLGLLFVQEGSCLSVAFFTSFSRNSLPEHWGFDIPWWIISTIVQFLSFDDENYAYFRHYFAYPIFLYFVFCNSLTLRYLVRPDPLNDKYWQCMKAFLKPLDRRVVSYNVSQAKIAARALLVKFIFAPLLLSWSVNNFSHAAFLLSEPNWSPLSMHMILLHLLITLDVGVFACGYITELPQLKNTVKSVEPTMLGWFVCLVCYPPLNEFFFIPFDHPVASDLWVAPAHIQQFALIPILLLWIVYVWSSLSLGFKASNLTNRGVVTRGPYRYLRHPAYASKVVIWIIEGVILGKYYLALCCSFIIIYFLRAWTEERHLMSDPDYIAYRERVPNRFFPRFW
;
A
#
# COMPACT_ATOMS: atom_id res chain seq x y z
N MET A 1 17.63 -51.99 4.71
CA MET A 1 16.94 -50.73 5.10
C MET A 1 15.46 -50.94 4.84
N SER A 2 14.61 -51.03 5.87
CA SER A 2 13.18 -51.40 5.72
C SER A 2 12.39 -50.37 4.89
N LEU A 3 11.37 -50.82 4.15
CA LEU A 3 10.50 -49.97 3.31
C LEU A 3 9.87 -48.79 4.10
N GLU A 4 9.64 -48.97 5.40
CA GLU A 4 9.15 -47.92 6.31
C GLU A 4 10.16 -46.76 6.49
N ASN A 5 11.46 -47.07 6.50
CA ASN A 5 12.51 -46.05 6.57
C ASN A 5 12.65 -45.28 5.25
N LEU A 6 12.35 -45.92 4.11
CA LEU A 6 12.30 -45.25 2.81
C LEU A 6 11.09 -44.30 2.71
N CYS A 7 9.92 -44.74 3.19
CA CYS A 7 8.70 -43.93 3.22
C CYS A 7 8.81 -42.71 4.16
N SER A 8 9.50 -42.83 5.30
CA SER A 8 9.75 -41.69 6.21
C SER A 8 10.77 -40.69 5.63
N LEU A 9 11.78 -41.17 4.88
CA LEU A 9 12.73 -40.34 4.15
C LEU A 9 12.04 -39.57 3.00
N VAL A 10 11.13 -40.22 2.27
CA VAL A 10 10.36 -39.58 1.19
C VAL A 10 9.38 -38.56 1.76
N LYS A 11 8.69 -38.84 2.89
CA LYS A 11 7.83 -37.84 3.57
C LYS A 11 8.61 -36.61 4.06
N LYS A 12 9.83 -36.79 4.60
CA LYS A 12 10.67 -35.66 5.07
C LYS A 12 11.31 -34.85 3.93
N ARG A 13 11.64 -35.48 2.79
CA ARG A 13 12.20 -34.79 1.60
C ARG A 13 11.15 -34.08 0.75
N ARG A 14 9.87 -34.48 0.84
CA ARG A 14 8.75 -33.81 0.16
C ARG A 14 8.58 -32.35 0.53
N ALA A 15 8.84 -31.94 1.78
CA ALA A 15 8.70 -30.54 2.18
C ALA A 15 9.74 -29.62 1.51
N ALA A 16 10.99 -30.08 1.38
CA ALA A 16 12.06 -29.31 0.74
C ALA A 16 11.90 -29.27 -0.79
N PHE A 17 11.51 -30.40 -1.41
CA PHE A 17 11.16 -30.44 -2.83
C PHE A 17 9.89 -29.64 -3.15
N ALA A 18 8.90 -29.64 -2.26
CA ALA A 18 7.72 -28.79 -2.40
C ALA A 18 8.09 -27.31 -2.32
N LEU A 19 8.98 -26.89 -1.41
CA LEU A 19 9.42 -25.51 -1.32
C LEU A 19 10.22 -25.07 -2.56
N ILE A 20 11.13 -25.92 -3.06
CA ILE A 20 11.88 -25.65 -4.31
C ILE A 20 10.94 -25.64 -5.52
N ALA A 21 9.96 -26.55 -5.59
CA ALA A 21 8.95 -26.57 -6.63
C ALA A 21 7.99 -25.37 -6.55
N ILE A 22 7.68 -24.87 -5.35
CA ILE A 22 6.93 -23.63 -5.13
C ILE A 22 7.77 -22.44 -5.62
N LEU A 23 9.06 -22.38 -5.27
CA LEU A 23 9.97 -21.31 -5.74
C LEU A 23 10.20 -21.33 -7.26
N ILE A 24 10.23 -22.51 -7.89
CA ILE A 24 10.30 -22.69 -9.34
C ILE A 24 8.94 -22.40 -10.01
N GLY A 25 7.83 -22.74 -9.36
CA GLY A 25 6.49 -22.39 -9.80
C GLY A 25 6.25 -20.88 -9.78
N ILE A 26 6.80 -20.20 -8.75
CA ILE A 26 6.78 -18.74 -8.62
C ILE A 26 7.52 -18.05 -9.78
N SER A 27 8.62 -18.64 -10.28
CA SER A 27 9.44 -18.03 -11.33
C SER A 27 8.99 -18.30 -12.76
N LEU A 28 8.06 -19.24 -12.97
CA LEU A 28 7.59 -19.66 -14.30
C LEU A 28 6.24 -19.05 -14.72
N SER A 29 5.48 -18.40 -13.82
CA SER A 29 4.11 -17.95 -14.09
C SER A 29 3.94 -16.52 -14.63
N SER A 30 5.01 -15.77 -14.89
CA SER A 30 4.95 -14.32 -15.15
C SER A 30 4.63 -13.93 -16.62
N ARG A 31 3.56 -14.47 -17.22
CA ARG A 31 2.97 -13.90 -18.45
C ARG A 31 1.53 -13.49 -18.21
N ALA A 32 1.33 -12.44 -17.42
CA ALA A 32 0.08 -11.70 -17.43
C ALA A 32 0.10 -10.75 -18.65
N SER A 33 -0.59 -11.13 -19.73
CA SER A 33 -0.80 -10.25 -20.88
C SER A 33 -1.68 -9.08 -20.44
N ALA A 34 -1.25 -7.85 -20.73
CA ALA A 34 -2.07 -6.66 -20.63
C ALA A 34 -3.41 -6.89 -21.35
N VAL A 35 -4.51 -6.86 -20.63
CA VAL A 35 -5.85 -7.03 -21.20
C VAL A 35 -6.31 -5.68 -21.75
N GLU A 36 -6.45 -5.61 -23.07
CA GLU A 36 -7.10 -4.53 -23.82
C GLU A 36 -8.58 -4.45 -23.44
N SER A 37 -8.95 -3.56 -22.51
CA SER A 37 -10.34 -3.18 -22.27
C SER A 37 -10.67 -1.89 -23.03
N GLU A 38 -11.20 -2.01 -24.25
CA GLU A 38 -11.78 -0.89 -25.00
C GLU A 38 -13.21 -0.64 -24.55
N LEU A 39 -13.39 0.22 -23.53
CA LEU A 39 -14.70 0.78 -23.20
C LEU A 39 -14.97 1.97 -24.13
N GLU A 40 -16.11 1.96 -24.80
CA GLU A 40 -16.61 3.12 -25.55
C GLU A 40 -17.78 3.75 -24.83
N LEU A 41 -17.78 5.08 -24.81
CA LEU A 41 -18.77 5.91 -24.16
C LEU A 41 -19.31 6.90 -25.19
N PHE A 42 -20.63 6.99 -25.28
CA PHE A 42 -21.31 7.96 -26.13
C PHE A 42 -22.43 8.60 -25.36
N VAL A 43 -22.60 9.91 -25.50
CA VAL A 43 -23.75 10.61 -24.92
C VAL A 43 -24.58 11.29 -25.99
N THR A 44 -25.87 11.00 -25.96
CA THR A 44 -26.88 11.66 -26.79
C THR A 44 -27.82 12.44 -25.89
N THR A 45 -28.01 13.72 -26.16
CA THR A 45 -28.93 14.59 -25.42
C THR A 45 -30.08 15.04 -26.30
N ARG A 46 -31.27 15.14 -25.72
CA ARG A 46 -32.47 15.70 -26.35
C ARG A 46 -33.30 16.40 -25.27
N ASP A 47 -33.47 17.71 -25.45
CA ASP A 47 -34.21 18.57 -24.51
C ASP A 47 -33.67 18.43 -23.06
N GLN A 48 -34.52 18.09 -22.09
CA GLN A 48 -34.14 17.91 -20.68
C GLN A 48 -33.52 16.54 -20.36
N SER A 49 -33.40 15.64 -21.34
CA SER A 49 -33.00 14.26 -21.10
C SER A 49 -31.75 13.87 -21.89
N GLY A 50 -30.91 13.05 -21.27
CA GLY A 50 -29.73 12.48 -21.90
C GLY A 50 -29.69 10.96 -21.75
N ILE A 51 -28.99 10.29 -22.65
CA ILE A 51 -28.70 8.86 -22.57
C ILE A 51 -27.18 8.69 -22.72
N ALA A 52 -26.55 8.17 -21.66
CA ALA A 52 -25.17 7.70 -21.71
C ALA A 52 -25.15 6.23 -22.13
N LYS A 53 -24.47 5.94 -23.23
CA LYS A 53 -24.29 4.58 -23.75
C LYS A 53 -22.88 4.12 -23.42
N VAL A 54 -22.78 3.05 -22.63
CA VAL A 54 -21.50 2.38 -22.30
C VAL A 54 -21.45 1.05 -23.04
N ILE A 55 -20.39 0.84 -23.81
CA ILE A 55 -20.16 -0.38 -24.59
C ILE A 55 -18.84 -1.00 -24.14
N ASN A 56 -18.88 -2.27 -23.75
CA ASN A 56 -17.66 -3.04 -23.51
C ASN A 56 -17.25 -3.76 -24.80
N ARG A 57 -16.25 -3.23 -25.52
CA ARG A 57 -15.68 -3.91 -26.71
C ARG A 57 -14.53 -4.85 -26.37
N GLY A 58 -14.12 -4.90 -25.10
CA GLY A 58 -13.10 -5.83 -24.63
C GLY A 58 -13.61 -7.27 -24.55
N ASN A 59 -12.66 -8.19 -24.35
CA ASN A 59 -12.95 -9.63 -24.24
C ASN A 59 -13.28 -10.08 -22.81
N THR A 60 -13.26 -9.18 -21.83
CA THR A 60 -13.44 -9.47 -20.41
C THR A 60 -14.64 -8.77 -19.81
N ARG A 61 -15.27 -9.42 -18.82
CA ARG A 61 -16.37 -8.84 -18.05
C ARG A 61 -15.82 -7.78 -17.08
N ILE A 62 -16.46 -6.63 -17.01
CA ILE A 62 -16.05 -5.51 -16.17
C ILE A 62 -17.10 -5.28 -15.07
N SER A 63 -16.67 -5.27 -13.81
CA SER A 63 -17.49 -5.06 -12.62
C SER A 63 -17.06 -3.80 -11.86
N GLY A 64 -17.90 -3.28 -10.95
CA GLY A 64 -17.57 -2.06 -10.22
C GLY A 64 -17.58 -0.82 -11.12
N VAL A 65 -18.49 -0.77 -12.11
CA VAL A 65 -18.58 0.34 -13.06
C VAL A 65 -19.46 1.45 -12.47
N PHE A 66 -18.91 2.65 -12.37
CA PHE A 66 -19.59 3.88 -11.97
C PHE A 66 -19.67 4.80 -13.18
N VAL A 67 -20.84 5.37 -13.43
CA VAL A 67 -21.04 6.29 -14.55
C VAL A 67 -21.57 7.61 -14.02
N SER A 68 -20.85 8.68 -14.30
CA SER A 68 -21.24 10.05 -13.93
C SER A 68 -21.20 10.98 -15.13
N VAL A 69 -22.08 11.96 -15.14
CA VAL A 69 -22.09 13.06 -16.11
C VAL A 69 -21.85 14.37 -15.38
N GLU A 70 -21.09 15.26 -15.99
CA GLU A 70 -20.76 16.56 -15.46
C GLU A 70 -21.08 17.65 -16.49
N LEU A 71 -21.79 18.68 -16.03
CA LEU A 71 -22.11 19.88 -16.79
C LEU A 71 -21.79 21.11 -15.94
N ARG A 72 -20.99 22.06 -16.44
CA ARG A 72 -20.62 23.30 -15.71
C ARG A 72 -20.05 23.06 -14.30
N SER A 73 -19.28 21.98 -14.11
CA SER A 73 -18.72 21.56 -12.80
C SER A 73 -19.72 20.96 -11.81
N VAL A 74 -20.98 20.74 -12.22
CA VAL A 74 -21.96 19.97 -11.45
C VAL A 74 -21.90 18.53 -11.93
N LYS A 75 -21.42 17.64 -11.06
CA LYS A 75 -21.28 16.20 -11.34
C LYS A 75 -22.47 15.44 -10.77
N GLN A 76 -23.14 14.67 -11.63
CA GLN A 76 -24.25 13.80 -11.30
C GLN A 76 -23.86 12.33 -11.51
N LEU A 77 -24.08 11.48 -10.50
CA LEU A 77 -23.92 10.03 -10.62
C LEU A 77 -25.18 9.44 -11.27
N ILE A 78 -25.02 8.66 -12.34
CA ILE A 78 -26.14 8.09 -13.11
C ILE A 78 -26.25 6.58 -12.85
N ALA A 79 -25.13 5.90 -12.67
CA ALA A 79 -25.11 4.48 -12.35
C ALA A 79 -24.00 4.15 -11.37
N GLU A 80 -24.29 3.24 -10.46
CA GLU A 80 -23.40 2.78 -9.40
C GLU A 80 -23.27 1.26 -9.48
N ASP A 81 -22.03 0.79 -9.36
CA ASP A 81 -21.66 -0.64 -9.29
C ASP A 81 -22.35 -1.55 -10.33
N ILE A 82 -22.38 -1.11 -11.59
CA ILE A 82 -22.94 -1.92 -12.67
C ILE A 82 -21.91 -2.89 -13.24
N ILE A 83 -22.40 -3.99 -13.79
CA ILE A 83 -21.58 -5.02 -14.45
C ILE A 83 -21.88 -4.99 -15.96
N ILE A 84 -20.82 -4.97 -16.78
CA ILE A 84 -20.92 -4.90 -18.24
C ILE A 84 -20.15 -6.08 -18.85
N SER A 85 -20.88 -6.98 -19.50
CA SER A 85 -20.32 -8.16 -20.17
C SER A 85 -19.70 -7.78 -21.52
N PRO A 86 -18.78 -8.59 -22.08
CA PRO A 86 -18.23 -8.38 -23.42
C PRO A 86 -19.34 -8.22 -24.48
N GLY A 87 -19.26 -7.18 -25.30
CA GLY A 87 -20.23 -6.84 -26.34
C GLY A 87 -21.56 -6.25 -25.83
N GLU A 88 -21.74 -6.11 -24.51
CA GLU A 88 -22.97 -5.59 -23.91
C GLU A 88 -23.04 -4.05 -24.04
N VAL A 89 -24.21 -3.55 -24.42
CA VAL A 89 -24.50 -2.11 -24.55
C VAL A 89 -25.46 -1.69 -23.45
N ARG A 90 -24.98 -0.90 -22.48
CA ARG A 90 -25.80 -0.32 -21.41
C ARG A 90 -26.23 1.09 -21.78
N ARG A 91 -27.53 1.37 -21.67
CA ARG A 91 -28.12 2.70 -21.91
C ARG A 91 -28.62 3.26 -20.58
N LEU A 92 -28.02 4.36 -20.15
CA LEU A 92 -28.25 4.96 -18.84
C LEU A 92 -28.88 6.35 -19.04
N PRO A 93 -30.20 6.50 -18.80
CA PRO A 93 -30.87 7.78 -18.93
C PRO A 93 -30.53 8.71 -17.75
N PHE A 94 -30.46 10.01 -18.00
CA PHE A 94 -30.27 11.04 -16.99
C PHE A 94 -31.01 12.33 -17.38
N VAL A 95 -31.21 13.22 -16.40
CA VAL A 95 -31.90 14.50 -16.57
C VAL A 95 -30.89 15.63 -16.45
N ILE A 96 -31.00 16.64 -17.30
CA ILE A 96 -30.09 17.77 -17.36
C ILE A 96 -30.80 19.02 -16.83
N GLU A 97 -30.20 19.68 -15.84
CA GLU A 97 -30.66 20.99 -15.38
C GLU A 97 -30.38 22.07 -16.43
N PHE A 98 -31.36 22.96 -16.66
CA PHE A 98 -31.22 23.99 -17.68
C PHE A 98 -30.18 25.04 -17.30
N PRO A 99 -29.25 25.36 -18.20
CA PRO A 99 -28.34 26.49 -18.00
C PRO A 99 -29.09 27.82 -18.14
N GLU A 100 -28.61 28.85 -17.43
CA GLU A 100 -29.21 30.19 -17.40
C GLU A 100 -29.12 30.91 -18.76
N VAL A 101 -28.10 30.58 -19.56
CA VAL A 101 -27.81 31.21 -20.85
C VAL A 101 -28.04 30.19 -21.96
N GLN A 102 -28.64 30.62 -23.07
CA GLN A 102 -28.82 29.78 -24.25
C GLN A 102 -27.48 29.55 -24.97
N GLY A 103 -27.29 28.37 -25.53
CA GLY A 103 -26.04 28.02 -26.22
C GLY A 103 -25.70 26.54 -26.17
N SER A 104 -24.45 26.22 -26.55
CA SER A 104 -23.92 24.85 -26.41
C SER A 104 -22.99 24.76 -25.22
N TYR A 105 -23.01 23.65 -24.49
CA TYR A 105 -22.17 23.39 -23.32
C TYR A 105 -21.43 22.06 -23.47
N PRO A 106 -20.21 21.92 -22.90
CA PRO A 106 -19.52 20.64 -22.88
C PRO A 106 -20.17 19.74 -21.82
N LEU A 107 -20.42 18.49 -22.20
CA LEU A 107 -20.99 17.48 -21.33
C LEU A 107 -19.95 16.37 -21.14
N ILE A 108 -19.35 16.33 -19.96
CA ILE A 108 -18.28 15.39 -19.66
C ILE A 108 -18.89 14.14 -19.05
N THR A 109 -18.62 12.98 -19.63
CA THR A 109 -19.11 11.71 -19.10
C THR A 109 -17.91 10.89 -18.67
N THR A 110 -17.95 10.42 -17.44
CA THR A 110 -16.87 9.63 -16.83
C THR A 110 -17.41 8.26 -16.47
N VAL A 111 -16.77 7.22 -17.02
CA VAL A 111 -16.95 5.84 -16.62
C VAL A 111 -15.74 5.46 -15.78
N SER A 112 -15.93 5.20 -14.50
CA SER A 112 -14.88 4.62 -13.65
C SER A 112 -15.15 3.14 -13.48
N TYR A 113 -14.13 2.29 -13.60
CA TYR A 113 -14.28 0.84 -13.45
C TYR A 113 -13.09 0.26 -12.71
N LEU A 114 -13.30 -0.89 -12.08
CA LEU A 114 -12.23 -1.61 -11.41
C LEU A 114 -11.53 -2.53 -12.42
N SER A 115 -10.23 -2.31 -12.65
CA SER A 115 -9.38 -3.22 -13.41
C SER A 115 -8.16 -3.56 -12.60
N HIS A 116 -7.94 -4.85 -12.33
CA HIS A 116 -6.81 -5.34 -11.52
C HIS A 116 -6.67 -4.57 -10.20
N HIS A 117 -7.80 -4.33 -9.51
CA HIS A 117 -7.88 -3.59 -8.23
C HIS A 117 -7.45 -2.11 -8.29
N LYS A 118 -7.21 -1.56 -9.48
CA LYS A 118 -7.08 -0.12 -9.70
C LYS A 118 -8.36 0.44 -10.27
N ARG A 119 -8.80 1.57 -9.73
CA ARG A 119 -9.91 2.33 -10.30
C ARG A 119 -9.37 3.08 -11.51
N LEU A 120 -9.75 2.61 -12.70
CA LEU A 120 -9.45 3.28 -13.96
C LEU A 120 -10.66 4.08 -14.40
N SER A 121 -10.43 5.12 -15.19
CA SER A 121 -11.43 6.03 -15.67
C SER A 121 -11.31 6.19 -17.19
N PHE A 122 -12.47 6.27 -17.82
CA PHE A 122 -12.59 6.56 -19.23
C PHE A 122 -13.56 7.74 -19.36
N LYS A 123 -13.10 8.81 -20.00
CA LYS A 123 -13.89 10.02 -20.19
C LYS A 123 -14.23 10.22 -21.66
N ASP A 124 -15.42 10.73 -21.91
CA ASP A 124 -15.86 11.23 -23.22
C ASP A 124 -16.49 12.61 -23.05
N VAL A 125 -16.36 13.46 -24.06
CA VAL A 125 -16.92 14.82 -24.04
C VAL A 125 -17.89 15.00 -25.20
N GLY A 126 -19.18 15.08 -24.87
CA GLY A 126 -20.25 15.45 -25.79
C GLY A 126 -20.55 16.94 -25.77
N THR A 127 -21.43 17.39 -26.68
CA THR A 127 -21.98 18.76 -26.68
C THR A 127 -23.47 18.74 -26.38
N TYR A 128 -23.88 19.43 -25.32
CA TYR A 128 -25.28 19.69 -24.99
C TYR A 128 -25.71 21.03 -25.61
N HIS A 129 -26.92 21.11 -26.16
CA HIS A 129 -27.45 22.33 -26.77
C HIS A 129 -28.73 22.77 -26.05
N TYR A 130 -28.71 23.98 -25.48
CA TYR A 130 -29.87 24.59 -24.85
C TYR A 130 -30.38 25.78 -25.70
N GLY A 131 -31.57 25.64 -26.28
CA GLY A 131 -32.17 26.63 -27.16
C GLY A 131 -31.52 26.68 -28.55
N ILE A 132 -30.34 27.31 -28.65
CA ILE A 132 -29.64 27.53 -29.93
C ILE A 132 -28.31 26.79 -29.97
N LYS A 133 -28.09 26.04 -31.05
CA LYS A 133 -26.81 25.38 -31.33
C LYS A 133 -25.74 26.41 -31.72
N ARG A 134 -24.72 26.56 -30.87
CA ARG A 134 -23.54 27.41 -31.12
C ARG A 134 -22.24 26.62 -30.92
N THR A 135 -21.60 26.25 -32.01
CA THR A 135 -20.29 25.58 -32.03
C THR A 135 -19.33 26.35 -32.91
N PHE A 136 -18.02 26.29 -32.63
CA PHE A 136 -17.00 26.94 -33.43
C PHE A 136 -15.81 26.02 -33.69
N GLN A 137 -14.92 26.41 -34.60
CA GLN A 137 -13.71 25.65 -34.90
C GLN A 137 -12.67 25.85 -33.79
N PRO A 138 -12.05 24.78 -33.27
CA PRO A 138 -11.01 24.88 -32.24
C PRO A 138 -9.87 25.79 -32.70
N THR A 139 -9.38 26.65 -31.80
CA THR A 139 -8.26 27.56 -32.10
C THR A 139 -6.93 27.07 -31.53
N CYS A 140 -6.96 26.07 -30.63
CA CYS A 140 -5.79 25.37 -30.13
C CYS A 140 -5.47 24.10 -30.95
N PHE A 141 -4.19 23.92 -31.28
CA PHE A 141 -3.70 22.76 -32.03
C PHE A 141 -2.52 22.08 -31.31
N SER A 142 -2.58 20.75 -31.29
CA SER A 142 -1.52 19.83 -30.90
C SER A 142 -1.40 18.71 -31.93
N SER A 143 -0.17 18.26 -32.21
CA SER A 143 0.11 16.98 -32.87
C SER A 143 -0.31 15.82 -31.96
N ASP A 144 -0.35 14.60 -32.49
CA ASP A 144 -0.58 13.39 -31.70
C ASP A 144 0.38 13.31 -30.51
N ILE A 145 -0.16 12.88 -29.37
CA ILE A 145 0.52 12.97 -28.08
C ILE A 145 1.10 11.60 -27.72
N GLY A 146 2.39 11.43 -28.00
CA GLY A 146 3.19 10.29 -27.55
C GLY A 146 4.07 10.69 -26.38
N LEU A 147 3.93 10.00 -25.24
CA LEU A 147 4.86 10.13 -24.12
C LEU A 147 6.06 9.19 -24.34
N SER A 148 6.99 9.61 -25.20
CA SER A 148 8.33 9.01 -25.30
C SER A 148 9.35 9.99 -24.70
N GLY A 149 9.42 10.05 -23.37
CA GLY A 149 10.49 10.74 -22.64
C GLY A 149 10.34 12.26 -22.41
N SER A 150 9.48 12.98 -23.15
CA SER A 150 9.22 14.42 -22.87
C SER A 150 8.01 14.60 -21.95
N ARG A 151 8.19 15.33 -20.84
CA ARG A 151 7.15 15.65 -19.83
C ARG A 151 6.30 16.89 -20.18
N SER A 152 6.53 17.49 -21.34
CA SER A 152 5.82 18.70 -21.77
C SER A 152 5.48 18.66 -23.25
N ILE A 153 4.29 19.14 -23.60
CA ILE A 153 3.80 19.26 -24.98
C ILE A 153 3.47 20.73 -25.23
N GLY A 154 4.00 21.28 -26.31
CA GLY A 154 3.63 22.64 -26.74
C GLY A 154 2.24 22.67 -27.36
N LEU A 155 1.39 23.57 -26.89
CA LEU A 155 0.09 23.89 -27.48
C LEU A 155 0.18 25.24 -28.18
N SER A 156 -0.27 25.30 -29.44
CA SER A 156 -0.39 26.55 -30.19
C SER A 156 -1.86 26.97 -30.25
N CYS A 157 -2.21 28.03 -29.51
CA CYS A 157 -3.58 28.56 -29.44
C CYS A 157 -3.66 29.94 -30.13
N ARG A 158 -4.69 30.13 -30.97
CA ARG A 158 -4.98 31.43 -31.62
C ARG A 158 -6.16 32.13 -30.94
N GLY A 159 -5.90 33.25 -30.27
CA GLY A 159 -6.95 34.11 -29.67
C GLY A 159 -7.17 33.89 -28.16
N ARG A 160 -8.18 34.57 -27.60
CA ARG A 160 -8.59 34.45 -26.19
C ARG A 160 -9.77 33.49 -26.07
N THR A 161 -9.54 32.26 -25.61
CA THR A 161 -10.57 31.26 -25.29
C THR A 161 -10.22 30.57 -23.98
N ASN A 162 -11.25 30.20 -23.20
CA ASN A 162 -11.07 29.39 -22.00
C ASN A 162 -10.88 27.93 -22.41
N LEU A 163 -9.67 27.41 -22.23
CA LEU A 163 -9.31 26.03 -22.56
C LEU A 163 -9.42 25.14 -21.33
N LEU A 164 -10.27 24.12 -21.42
CA LEU A 164 -10.37 23.03 -20.47
C LEU A 164 -9.80 21.76 -21.11
N VAL A 165 -8.90 21.08 -20.42
CA VAL A 165 -8.37 19.78 -20.87
C VAL A 165 -8.99 18.67 -20.05
N VAL A 166 -9.67 17.75 -20.73
CA VAL A 166 -10.31 16.59 -20.11
C VAL A 166 -9.49 15.35 -20.45
N ALA A 167 -8.90 14.75 -19.42
CA ALA A 167 -8.12 13.52 -19.50
C ALA A 167 -8.63 12.50 -18.46
N PRO A 168 -8.29 11.21 -18.62
CA PRO A 168 -8.51 10.20 -17.57
C PRO A 168 -7.94 10.66 -16.22
N ASP A 169 -8.59 10.28 -15.12
CA ASP A 169 -8.20 10.61 -13.75
C ASP A 169 -6.80 10.09 -13.40
N GLU A 170 -6.31 9.06 -14.10
CA GLU A 170 -4.96 8.52 -13.96
C GLU A 170 -3.91 9.31 -14.75
N VAL A 171 -4.25 10.46 -15.32
CA VAL A 171 -3.31 11.32 -16.03
C VAL A 171 -3.43 12.73 -15.48
N LEU A 172 -2.44 13.13 -14.70
CA LEU A 172 -2.34 14.49 -14.17
C LEU A 172 -1.91 15.44 -15.30
N VAL A 173 -2.83 16.31 -15.68
CA VAL A 173 -2.64 17.32 -16.72
C VAL A 173 -2.68 18.70 -16.09
N SER A 174 -1.63 19.48 -16.29
CA SER A 174 -1.60 20.90 -15.89
C SER A 174 -1.24 21.78 -17.09
N LEU A 175 -1.92 22.92 -17.20
CA LEU A 175 -1.61 23.95 -18.19
C LEU A 175 -0.61 24.94 -17.57
N ALA A 176 0.56 25.08 -18.18
CA ALA A 176 1.58 26.04 -17.79
C ALA A 176 1.75 27.11 -18.89
N GLY A 177 1.53 28.37 -18.56
CA GLY A 177 1.68 29.51 -19.47
C GLY A 177 0.68 30.63 -19.21
N LYS A 178 0.99 31.86 -19.63
CA LYS A 178 0.06 33.01 -19.54
C LYS A 178 -0.91 33.00 -20.73
N GLU A 179 -2.16 33.39 -20.50
CA GLU A 179 -3.15 33.61 -21.56
C GLU A 179 -2.57 34.52 -22.66
N GLY A 180 -2.62 34.06 -23.92
CA GLY A 180 -2.11 34.80 -25.08
C GLY A 180 -0.66 34.51 -25.50
N PHE A 181 0.05 33.63 -24.79
CA PHE A 181 1.37 33.09 -25.18
C PHE A 181 1.26 31.58 -25.48
N PRO A 182 2.26 30.94 -26.15
CA PRO A 182 2.26 29.48 -26.31
C PRO A 182 2.09 28.80 -24.95
N GLN A 183 1.05 27.98 -24.81
CA GLN A 183 0.77 27.23 -23.59
C GLN A 183 1.49 25.89 -23.65
N HIS A 184 2.01 25.43 -22.51
CA HIS A 184 2.59 24.10 -22.39
C HIS A 184 1.66 23.22 -21.58
N LEU A 185 1.33 22.05 -22.12
CA LEU A 185 0.70 20.98 -21.38
C LEU A 185 1.80 20.22 -20.63
N LEU A 186 1.83 20.33 -19.31
CA LEU A 186 2.69 19.51 -18.47
C LEU A 186 1.94 18.24 -18.10
N LEU A 187 2.51 17.10 -18.49
CA LEU A 187 2.02 15.78 -18.13
C LEU A 187 2.94 15.24 -17.03
N SER A 188 2.38 15.06 -15.84
CA SER A 188 3.08 14.37 -14.75
C SER A 188 2.75 12.87 -14.82
N GLU A 189 3.72 12.03 -14.47
CA GLU A 189 3.55 10.58 -14.51
C GLU A 189 2.38 10.13 -13.61
N SER A 190 1.28 9.79 -14.29
CA SER A 190 0.25 8.84 -13.86
C SER A 190 0.87 7.52 -13.39
N ILE A 191 0.57 7.00 -12.19
CA ILE A 191 -0.52 6.00 -11.96
C ILE A 191 -0.83 4.93 -13.04
N ALA A 192 -0.56 5.23 -14.30
CA ALA A 192 -1.17 4.64 -15.47
C ALA A 192 -0.61 3.23 -15.71
N PRO A 193 -1.48 2.28 -16.10
CA PRO A 193 -1.04 0.96 -16.50
C PRO A 193 -0.07 1.04 -17.70
N HIS A 194 0.81 0.04 -17.80
CA HIS A 194 1.69 -0.12 -18.97
C HIS A 194 0.84 -0.12 -20.25
N ASN A 195 1.19 0.73 -21.23
CA ASN A 195 0.50 0.87 -22.52
C ASN A 195 -0.94 1.40 -22.43
N LEU A 196 -1.16 2.53 -21.74
CA LEU A 196 -2.44 3.23 -21.76
C LEU A 196 -2.63 3.95 -23.11
N ARG A 197 -3.71 3.61 -23.82
CA ARG A 197 -4.23 4.38 -24.96
C ARG A 197 -5.58 4.95 -24.59
N ALA A 198 -5.66 6.26 -24.38
CA ALA A 198 -6.88 6.92 -23.92
C ALA A 198 -7.14 8.22 -24.69
N PRO A 199 -8.41 8.63 -24.88
CA PRO A 199 -8.72 9.90 -25.48
C PRO A 199 -8.48 11.05 -24.50
N ILE A 200 -7.86 12.14 -24.99
CA ILE A 200 -7.81 13.45 -24.35
C ILE A 200 -8.66 14.42 -25.16
N PHE A 201 -9.43 15.25 -24.47
CA PHE A 201 -10.27 16.26 -25.11
C PHE A 201 -9.80 17.67 -24.73
N PHE A 202 -9.67 18.51 -25.75
CA PHE A 202 -9.46 19.94 -25.61
C PHE A 202 -10.80 20.62 -25.83
N VAL A 203 -11.30 21.29 -24.80
CA VAL A 203 -12.62 21.92 -24.78
C VAL A 203 -12.44 23.42 -24.65
N GLU A 204 -12.80 24.15 -25.70
CA GLU A 204 -12.77 25.61 -25.69
C GLU A 204 -14.18 26.15 -25.50
N THR A 205 -14.31 27.10 -24.57
CA THR A 205 -15.58 27.79 -24.30
C THR A 205 -15.43 29.29 -24.53
N ARG A 206 -16.48 29.91 -25.07
CA ARG A 206 -16.57 31.36 -25.22
C ARG A 206 -18.01 31.83 -25.05
N THR A 207 -18.18 32.98 -24.42
CA THR A 207 -19.44 33.72 -24.44
C THR A 207 -19.32 34.78 -25.53
N GLY A 208 -20.12 34.69 -26.57
CA GLY A 208 -20.10 35.64 -27.68
C GLY A 208 -20.63 37.02 -27.26
N SER A 209 -20.30 38.05 -28.03
CA SER A 209 -20.88 39.40 -27.86
C SER A 209 -22.39 39.45 -28.12
N ASP A 210 -22.94 38.37 -28.70
CA ASP A 210 -24.36 38.12 -28.91
C ASP A 210 -25.06 37.47 -27.69
N GLY A 211 -24.34 37.27 -26.58
CA GLY A 211 -24.89 36.76 -25.32
C GLY A 211 -25.06 35.24 -25.25
N TYR A 212 -24.68 34.49 -26.29
CA TYR A 212 -24.79 33.03 -26.33
C TYR A 212 -23.50 32.32 -25.92
N HIS A 213 -23.63 31.16 -25.28
CA HIS A 213 -22.50 30.29 -24.95
C HIS A 213 -22.15 29.38 -26.14
N ALA A 214 -20.87 29.34 -26.55
CA ALA A 214 -20.40 28.51 -27.65
C ALA A 214 -19.25 27.60 -27.20
N VAL A 215 -19.18 26.41 -27.79
CA VAL A 215 -18.20 25.37 -27.44
C VAL A 215 -17.52 24.81 -28.69
N ALA A 216 -16.24 24.52 -28.57
CA ALA A 216 -15.48 23.69 -29.51
C ALA A 216 -14.84 22.53 -28.73
N VAL A 217 -14.93 21.31 -29.28
CA VAL A 217 -14.32 20.11 -28.68
C VAL A 217 -13.40 19.46 -29.71
N GLN A 218 -12.18 19.16 -29.29
CA GLN A 218 -11.19 18.46 -30.11
C GLN A 218 -10.71 17.21 -29.38
N LYS A 219 -10.87 16.04 -30.00
CA LYS A 219 -10.39 14.74 -29.49
C LYS A 219 -8.99 14.44 -30.02
N ARG A 220 -8.11 13.95 -29.14
CA ARG A 220 -6.78 13.42 -29.45
C ARG A 220 -6.57 12.12 -28.70
N TRP A 221 -5.64 11.28 -29.18
CA TRP A 221 -5.25 10.06 -28.50
C TRP A 221 -3.94 10.27 -27.76
N LEU A 222 -3.95 9.97 -26.47
CA LEU A 222 -2.75 9.85 -25.65
C LEU A 222 -2.28 8.40 -25.69
N THR A 223 -1.00 8.19 -26.03
CA THR A 223 -0.34 6.89 -25.90
C THR A 223 0.78 6.99 -24.86
N VAL A 224 0.62 6.26 -23.75
CA VAL A 224 1.63 6.16 -22.69
C VAL A 224 2.38 4.85 -22.85
N SER A 225 3.55 4.89 -23.49
CA SER A 225 4.48 3.76 -23.52
C SER A 225 5.51 3.91 -22.40
N SER A 226 5.27 3.27 -21.26
CA SER A 226 6.30 3.16 -20.21
C SER A 226 7.44 2.27 -20.71
N GLN A 227 8.65 2.85 -20.85
CA GLN A 227 9.88 2.10 -21.20
C GLN A 227 10.46 1.28 -20.05
N PHE A 228 9.80 1.26 -18.88
CA PHE A 228 10.27 0.46 -17.76
C PHE A 228 9.76 -0.98 -17.87
N ASN A 229 10.60 -1.84 -18.44
CA ASN A 229 10.58 -3.26 -18.15
C ASN A 229 10.62 -3.40 -16.61
N VAL A 230 9.51 -3.83 -16.01
CA VAL A 230 9.57 -4.52 -14.72
C VAL A 230 10.51 -5.69 -14.98
N GLY A 231 11.76 -5.58 -14.50
CA GLY A 231 12.79 -6.56 -14.80
C GLY A 231 12.24 -7.94 -14.47
N SER A 232 12.33 -8.88 -15.43
CA SER A 232 11.84 -10.25 -15.25
C SER A 232 12.25 -10.77 -13.87
N PRO A 233 11.42 -11.54 -13.14
CA PRO A 233 11.78 -12.08 -11.81
C PRO A 233 12.97 -13.04 -11.83
N ILE A 234 13.41 -13.43 -13.04
CA ILE A 234 14.46 -14.41 -13.32
C ILE A 234 15.77 -14.10 -12.57
N PRO A 235 16.36 -12.89 -12.59
CA PRO A 235 17.60 -12.59 -11.87
C PRO A 235 17.46 -12.73 -10.36
N LEU A 236 16.28 -12.43 -9.79
CA LEU A 236 16.06 -12.50 -8.34
C LEU A 236 15.94 -13.94 -7.84
N ALA A 237 15.25 -14.80 -8.60
CA ALA A 237 15.14 -16.23 -8.31
C ALA A 237 16.51 -16.94 -8.43
N PHE A 238 17.29 -16.62 -9.48
CA PHE A 238 18.66 -17.12 -9.62
C PHE A 238 19.58 -16.66 -8.48
N LEU A 239 19.42 -15.42 -8.01
CA LEU A 239 20.21 -14.92 -6.88
C LEU A 239 19.82 -15.61 -5.56
N LEU A 240 18.53 -15.84 -5.31
CA LEU A 240 18.03 -16.62 -4.17
C LEU A 240 18.64 -18.03 -4.17
N LEU A 241 18.64 -18.71 -5.31
CA LEU A 241 19.28 -20.01 -5.50
C LEU A 241 20.79 -19.95 -5.22
N ALA A 242 21.48 -18.91 -5.69
CA ALA A 242 22.91 -18.72 -5.43
C ALA A 242 23.21 -18.46 -3.94
N VAL A 243 22.37 -17.69 -3.23
CA VAL A 243 22.52 -17.44 -1.79
C VAL A 243 22.28 -18.71 -0.97
N VAL A 244 21.23 -19.47 -1.30
CA VAL A 244 20.95 -20.77 -0.65
C VAL A 244 22.08 -21.78 -0.91
N ALA A 245 22.60 -21.83 -2.14
CA ALA A 245 23.78 -22.64 -2.47
C ALA A 245 25.02 -22.18 -1.69
N GLY A 246 25.22 -20.86 -1.52
CA GLY A 246 26.28 -20.28 -0.70
C GLY A 246 26.16 -20.67 0.78
N MET A 247 24.96 -20.63 1.36
CA MET A 247 24.72 -21.12 2.73
C MET A 247 25.08 -22.61 2.87
N PHE A 248 24.72 -23.43 1.87
CA PHE A 248 25.06 -24.85 1.86
C PHE A 248 26.58 -25.10 1.76
N MET A 249 27.28 -24.29 0.96
CA MET A 249 28.75 -24.31 0.87
C MET A 249 29.40 -23.94 2.22
N VAL A 250 28.93 -22.88 2.89
CA VAL A 250 29.47 -22.45 4.20
C VAL A 250 29.34 -23.57 5.23
N LEU A 251 28.22 -24.29 5.30
CA LEU A 251 28.11 -25.43 6.21
C LEU A 251 28.95 -26.65 5.80
N ARG A 252 29.10 -26.89 4.49
CA ARG A 252 29.89 -28.02 3.98
C ARG A 252 31.37 -27.88 4.32
N TYR A 253 31.91 -26.67 4.20
CA TYR A 253 33.31 -26.37 4.50
C TYR A 253 33.52 -25.96 5.97
N TRP A 254 32.48 -25.44 6.63
CA TRP A 254 32.56 -24.96 8.01
C TRP A 254 31.44 -25.47 8.95
N PRO A 255 31.45 -26.77 9.28
CA PRO A 255 30.37 -27.40 10.04
C PRO A 255 30.33 -27.00 11.53
N SER A 256 31.46 -26.60 12.13
CA SER A 256 31.54 -26.19 13.54
C SER A 256 31.79 -24.68 13.71
N ALA A 257 31.03 -24.08 14.61
CA ALA A 257 31.13 -22.67 15.00
C ALA A 257 32.57 -22.29 15.42
N GLU A 258 33.24 -23.17 16.17
CA GLU A 258 34.60 -22.98 16.69
C GLU A 258 35.66 -22.93 15.59
N GLN A 259 35.55 -23.75 14.55
CA GLN A 259 36.49 -23.65 13.44
C GLN A 259 36.22 -22.39 12.60
N SER A 260 34.97 -21.92 12.53
CA SER A 260 34.46 -21.02 11.46
C SER A 260 34.87 -19.56 11.50
N GLY A 261 35.47 -19.13 12.61
CA GLY A 261 35.78 -17.73 12.84
C GLY A 261 34.54 -16.83 12.74
N GLY A 262 34.75 -15.51 12.82
CA GLY A 262 33.62 -14.59 12.75
C GLY A 262 33.05 -14.34 11.35
N LEU A 263 33.82 -14.68 10.32
CA LEU A 263 33.45 -14.43 8.93
C LEU A 263 32.24 -15.27 8.48
N SER A 264 32.15 -16.53 8.93
CA SER A 264 31.02 -17.43 8.62
C SER A 264 29.68 -16.89 9.13
N VAL A 265 29.64 -16.39 10.37
CA VAL A 265 28.44 -15.81 10.99
C VAL A 265 28.01 -14.56 10.23
N CYS A 266 28.95 -13.72 9.82
CA CYS A 266 28.66 -12.54 9.01
C CYS A 266 28.06 -12.92 7.66
N ILE A 267 28.62 -13.92 6.97
CA ILE A 267 28.07 -14.43 5.70
C ILE A 267 26.64 -14.96 5.90
N VAL A 268 26.37 -15.67 7.01
CA VAL A 268 25.04 -16.23 7.26
C VAL A 268 24.00 -15.17 7.62
N ARG A 269 24.36 -14.18 8.44
CA ARG A 269 23.50 -13.03 8.71
C ARG A 269 23.19 -12.25 7.42
N TRP A 270 24.19 -12.05 6.57
CA TRP A 270 24.04 -11.42 5.26
C TRP A 270 23.12 -12.24 4.35
N ALA A 271 23.35 -13.54 4.25
CA ALA A 271 22.57 -14.45 3.43
C ALA A 271 21.09 -14.50 3.87
N TRP A 272 20.81 -14.52 5.19
CA TRP A 272 19.42 -14.44 5.67
C TRP A 272 18.75 -13.11 5.34
N SER A 273 19.49 -12.01 5.44
CA SER A 273 18.98 -10.69 5.08
C SER A 273 18.64 -10.63 3.60
N LEU A 274 19.49 -11.19 2.73
CA LEU A 274 19.22 -11.33 1.31
C LEU A 274 18.01 -12.22 1.03
N VAL A 275 17.92 -13.39 1.65
CA VAL A 275 16.77 -14.29 1.47
C VAL A 275 15.47 -13.58 1.79
N ILE A 276 15.39 -12.84 2.90
CA ILE A 276 14.17 -12.14 3.31
C ILE A 276 13.82 -11.01 2.37
N VAL A 277 14.82 -10.25 1.94
CA VAL A 277 14.59 -9.13 1.03
C VAL A 277 14.19 -9.66 -0.33
N SER A 278 14.86 -10.68 -0.85
CA SER A 278 14.49 -11.32 -2.11
C SER A 278 13.13 -12.01 -2.06
N LEU A 279 12.79 -12.68 -0.96
CA LEU A 279 11.44 -13.21 -0.77
C LEU A 279 10.43 -12.08 -0.70
N GLY A 280 10.70 -11.02 0.07
CA GLY A 280 9.85 -9.83 0.15
C GLY A 280 9.63 -9.20 -1.21
N LEU A 281 10.67 -9.10 -2.03
CA LEU A 281 10.61 -8.58 -3.39
C LEU A 281 9.84 -9.46 -4.35
N LEU A 282 10.13 -10.77 -4.39
CA LEU A 282 9.35 -11.70 -5.20
C LEU A 282 7.88 -11.67 -4.80
N PHE A 283 7.60 -11.61 -3.50
CA PHE A 283 6.24 -11.58 -2.99
C PHE A 283 5.52 -10.28 -3.32
N VAL A 284 6.22 -9.16 -3.24
CA VAL A 284 5.70 -7.85 -3.59
C VAL A 284 5.55 -7.67 -5.11
N GLN A 285 6.39 -8.30 -5.94
CA GLN A 285 6.35 -8.21 -7.41
C GLN A 285 5.39 -9.22 -8.05
N GLU A 286 5.34 -10.45 -7.55
CA GLU A 286 4.62 -11.59 -8.15
C GLU A 286 3.44 -12.09 -7.30
N GLY A 287 3.30 -11.62 -6.06
CA GLY A 287 2.26 -12.06 -5.12
C GLY A 287 0.85 -11.82 -5.62
N SER A 288 0.63 -10.81 -6.46
CA SER A 288 -0.65 -10.58 -7.14
C SER A 288 -0.97 -11.67 -8.18
N CYS A 289 0.02 -12.12 -8.96
CA CYS A 289 -0.18 -13.13 -9.99
C CYS A 289 -0.35 -14.54 -9.41
N LEU A 290 0.47 -14.92 -8.42
CA LEU A 290 0.38 -16.25 -7.79
C LEU A 290 -0.84 -16.43 -6.91
N SER A 291 -1.18 -15.42 -6.10
CA SER A 291 -2.32 -15.51 -5.20
C SER A 291 -3.63 -15.59 -5.99
N VAL A 292 -3.76 -14.85 -7.09
CA VAL A 292 -4.93 -14.95 -7.97
C VAL A 292 -4.96 -16.28 -8.72
N ALA A 293 -3.88 -16.71 -9.37
CA ALA A 293 -3.86 -17.95 -10.16
C ALA A 293 -4.03 -19.22 -9.30
N PHE A 294 -3.36 -19.28 -8.14
CA PHE A 294 -3.48 -20.41 -7.21
C PHE A 294 -4.87 -20.50 -6.60
N PHE A 295 -5.46 -19.38 -6.15
CA PHE A 295 -6.75 -19.41 -5.48
C PHE A 295 -7.95 -19.46 -6.45
N THR A 296 -7.88 -18.84 -7.63
CA THR A 296 -8.90 -19.06 -8.68
C THR A 296 -8.93 -20.52 -9.15
N SER A 297 -7.79 -21.22 -9.10
CA SER A 297 -7.72 -22.67 -9.35
C SER A 297 -8.19 -23.49 -8.14
N PHE A 298 -7.94 -23.03 -6.91
CA PHE A 298 -8.36 -23.69 -5.67
C PHE A 298 -9.88 -23.58 -5.43
N SER A 299 -10.52 -22.49 -5.88
CA SER A 299 -11.93 -22.17 -5.59
C SER A 299 -12.96 -23.02 -6.31
N ARG A 300 -12.59 -23.67 -7.43
CA ARG A 300 -13.57 -24.36 -8.27
C ARG A 300 -13.65 -25.88 -8.06
N ASN A 301 -12.58 -26.55 -7.63
CA ASN A 301 -12.50 -28.01 -7.78
C ASN A 301 -11.91 -28.80 -6.60
N SER A 302 -11.53 -28.19 -5.46
CA SER A 302 -10.59 -28.84 -4.53
C SER A 302 -11.08 -29.07 -3.09
N LEU A 303 -12.26 -28.60 -2.70
CA LEU A 303 -12.81 -28.88 -1.37
C LEU A 303 -13.85 -30.01 -1.45
N PRO A 304 -13.57 -31.18 -0.86
CA PRO A 304 -14.53 -32.26 -0.84
C PRO A 304 -15.74 -31.90 0.05
N GLU A 305 -16.96 -32.15 -0.44
CA GLU A 305 -18.25 -31.85 0.22
C GLU A 305 -18.41 -32.37 1.67
N HIS A 306 -17.48 -33.20 2.15
CA HIS A 306 -17.56 -33.93 3.42
C HIS A 306 -16.97 -33.18 4.63
N TRP A 307 -16.37 -32.00 4.43
CA TRP A 307 -15.89 -31.16 5.53
C TRP A 307 -16.83 -29.97 5.69
N GLY A 308 -17.87 -30.13 6.52
CA GLY A 308 -18.95 -29.15 6.77
C GLY A 308 -18.53 -27.85 7.47
N PHE A 309 -17.40 -27.26 7.06
CA PHE A 309 -17.06 -25.88 7.34
C PHE A 309 -16.99 -25.16 6.00
N ASP A 310 -18.07 -24.49 5.62
CA ASP A 310 -18.04 -23.46 4.59
C ASP A 310 -17.18 -22.31 5.12
N ILE A 311 -15.85 -22.41 4.98
CA ILE A 311 -14.97 -21.25 5.17
C ILE A 311 -15.37 -20.29 4.06
N PRO A 312 -16.00 -19.16 4.38
CA PRO A 312 -16.53 -18.33 3.33
C PRO A 312 -15.40 -17.82 2.44
N TRP A 313 -15.66 -17.80 1.13
CA TRP A 313 -14.68 -17.37 0.11
C TRP A 313 -14.03 -16.02 0.42
N TRP A 314 -14.75 -15.13 1.12
CA TRP A 314 -14.23 -13.86 1.58
C TRP A 314 -13.04 -14.00 2.54
N ILE A 315 -13.04 -14.93 3.51
CA ILE A 315 -11.90 -15.17 4.43
C ILE A 315 -10.65 -15.59 3.66
N ILE A 316 -10.83 -16.49 2.68
CA ILE A 316 -9.74 -16.95 1.83
C ILE A 316 -9.19 -15.80 1.00
N SER A 317 -10.07 -15.01 0.36
CA SER A 317 -9.66 -13.83 -0.40
C SER A 317 -8.93 -12.78 0.43
N THR A 318 -9.27 -12.63 1.72
CA THR A 318 -8.58 -11.72 2.65
C THR A 318 -7.20 -12.23 3.02
N ILE A 319 -7.04 -13.53 3.31
CA ILE A 319 -5.72 -14.12 3.57
C ILE A 319 -4.84 -13.96 2.31
N VAL A 320 -5.42 -14.10 1.13
CA VAL A 320 -4.76 -13.90 -0.16
C VAL A 320 -4.33 -12.45 -0.36
N GLN A 321 -5.18 -11.47 -0.07
CA GLN A 321 -4.84 -10.05 -0.13
C GLN A 321 -3.76 -9.67 0.90
N PHE A 322 -3.86 -10.20 2.12
CA PHE A 322 -2.81 -10.08 3.15
C PHE A 322 -1.47 -10.63 2.67
N LEU A 323 -1.52 -11.66 1.82
CA LEU A 323 -0.37 -12.31 1.24
C LEU A 323 -0.04 -11.80 -0.18
N SER A 324 -0.70 -10.79 -0.74
CA SER A 324 -0.41 -10.32 -2.10
C SER A 324 0.36 -9.00 -2.14
N PHE A 325 0.38 -8.23 -1.04
CA PHE A 325 1.11 -6.94 -0.91
C PHE A 325 0.90 -5.97 -2.10
N ASP A 326 -0.18 -6.12 -2.88
CA ASP A 326 -0.41 -5.36 -4.12
C ASP A 326 -1.14 -4.03 -3.88
N ASP A 327 -1.59 -3.82 -2.65
CA ASP A 327 -2.31 -2.63 -2.20
C ASP A 327 -1.46 -1.34 -2.27
N GLU A 328 -2.12 -0.18 -2.32
CA GLU A 328 -1.55 1.17 -2.29
C GLU A 328 -0.57 1.36 -1.12
N ASN A 329 -0.87 0.70 0.00
CA ASN A 329 -0.01 0.65 1.19
C ASN A 329 1.42 0.20 0.89
N TYR A 330 1.67 -0.58 -0.16
CA TYR A 330 2.98 -1.12 -0.54
C TYR A 330 3.52 -0.58 -1.87
N ALA A 331 2.76 0.24 -2.59
CA ALA A 331 3.11 0.74 -3.91
C ALA A 331 4.42 1.55 -3.91
N TYR A 332 4.62 2.40 -2.90
CA TYR A 332 5.85 3.19 -2.78
C TYR A 332 7.07 2.33 -2.45
N PHE A 333 6.90 1.26 -1.67
CA PHE A 333 7.98 0.29 -1.46
C PHE A 333 8.39 -0.37 -2.77
N ARG A 334 7.43 -0.79 -3.62
CA ARG A 334 7.71 -1.33 -4.97
C ARG A 334 8.53 -0.38 -5.82
N HIS A 335 8.13 0.87 -5.83
CA HIS A 335 8.69 1.85 -6.74
C HIS A 335 10.04 2.40 -6.27
N TYR A 336 10.16 2.75 -4.98
CA TYR A 336 11.31 3.51 -4.47
C TYR A 336 12.31 2.69 -3.65
N PHE A 337 11.88 1.63 -2.96
CA PHE A 337 12.73 0.92 -2.00
C PHE A 337 13.13 -0.47 -2.42
N ALA A 338 12.31 -1.15 -3.20
CA ALA A 338 12.50 -2.54 -3.56
C ALA A 338 13.95 -2.83 -4.02
N TYR A 339 14.40 -2.14 -5.06
CA TYR A 339 15.74 -2.33 -5.60
C TYR A 339 16.84 -1.66 -4.76
N PRO A 340 16.70 -0.40 -4.27
CA PRO A 340 17.74 0.21 -3.43
C PRO A 340 17.99 -0.51 -2.12
N ILE A 341 16.95 -1.05 -1.47
CA ILE A 341 17.12 -1.81 -0.23
C ILE A 341 17.80 -3.14 -0.50
N PHE A 342 17.48 -3.77 -1.62
CA PHE A 342 18.21 -4.95 -2.07
C PHE A 342 19.68 -4.65 -2.31
N LEU A 343 20.00 -3.56 -3.01
CA LEU A 343 21.38 -3.10 -3.17
C LEU A 343 22.05 -2.79 -1.83
N TYR A 344 21.34 -2.16 -0.89
CA TYR A 344 21.83 -1.93 0.47
C TYR A 344 22.13 -3.25 1.20
N PHE A 345 21.26 -4.24 1.12
CA PHE A 345 21.49 -5.55 1.74
C PHE A 345 22.60 -6.35 1.04
N VAL A 346 22.73 -6.24 -0.29
CA VAL A 346 23.81 -6.88 -1.07
C VAL A 346 25.17 -6.24 -0.75
N PHE A 347 25.28 -4.91 -0.83
CA PHE A 347 26.56 -4.20 -0.83
C PHE A 347 26.90 -3.52 0.50
N CYS A 348 25.95 -2.84 1.14
CA CYS A 348 26.24 -2.06 2.33
C CYS A 348 26.22 -2.92 3.60
N ASN A 349 25.19 -3.77 3.77
CA ASN A 349 25.04 -4.59 4.97
C ASN A 349 26.17 -5.63 5.11
N SER A 350 26.63 -6.23 4.01
CA SER A 350 27.76 -7.18 3.96
C SER A 350 29.09 -6.55 4.42
N LEU A 351 29.38 -5.34 3.95
CA LEU A 351 30.60 -4.62 4.28
C LEU A 351 30.57 -4.08 5.71
N THR A 352 29.42 -3.58 6.18
CA THR A 352 29.26 -3.02 7.52
C THR A 352 29.25 -4.09 8.62
N LEU A 353 28.69 -5.29 8.35
CA LEU A 353 28.66 -6.39 9.34
C LEU A 353 30.04 -7.01 9.61
N ARG A 354 30.93 -7.06 8.61
CA ARG A 354 32.27 -7.67 8.76
C ARG A 354 33.16 -6.93 9.76
N TYR A 355 32.97 -5.63 9.94
CA TYR A 355 33.84 -4.79 10.79
C TYR A 355 33.27 -4.48 12.18
N LEU A 356 31.96 -4.61 12.40
CA LEU A 356 31.32 -4.07 13.61
C LEU A 356 30.89 -5.13 14.65
N VAL A 357 30.87 -6.42 14.34
CA VAL A 357 30.40 -7.44 15.31
C VAL A 357 31.48 -8.49 15.54
N ARG A 358 31.99 -8.58 16.78
CA ARG A 358 32.73 -9.76 17.26
C ARG A 358 31.71 -10.87 17.53
N PRO A 359 31.60 -11.92 16.69
CA PRO A 359 30.59 -12.93 16.91
C PRO A 359 31.15 -14.00 17.85
N ASP A 360 30.37 -14.34 18.87
CA ASP A 360 30.39 -15.69 19.41
C ASP A 360 29.43 -16.54 18.54
N PRO A 361 29.96 -17.34 17.60
CA PRO A 361 29.14 -18.14 16.70
C PRO A 361 28.25 -19.17 17.43
N LEU A 362 28.57 -19.54 18.67
CA LEU A 362 27.74 -20.47 19.46
C LEU A 362 26.44 -19.80 19.91
N ASN A 363 26.47 -18.49 20.19
CA ASN A 363 25.34 -17.75 20.72
C ASN A 363 24.57 -16.93 19.67
N ASP A 364 25.06 -16.86 18.42
CA ASP A 364 24.38 -16.11 17.36
C ASP A 364 23.05 -16.75 16.89
N LYS A 365 21.93 -16.02 17.07
CA LYS A 365 20.60 -16.53 16.72
C LYS A 365 20.39 -16.86 15.24
N TYR A 366 20.98 -16.08 14.33
CA TYR A 366 20.80 -16.28 12.90
C TYR A 366 21.61 -17.49 12.39
N TRP A 367 22.79 -17.73 12.97
CA TRP A 367 23.55 -18.96 12.78
C TRP A 367 22.78 -20.20 13.26
N GLN A 368 22.18 -20.14 14.45
CA GLN A 368 21.37 -21.25 14.97
C GLN A 368 20.12 -21.51 14.10
N CYS A 369 19.52 -20.45 13.54
CA CYS A 369 18.41 -20.55 12.59
C CYS A 369 18.84 -21.23 11.29
N MET A 370 20.01 -20.89 10.74
CA MET A 370 20.55 -21.57 9.56
C MET A 370 20.76 -23.06 9.82
N LYS A 371 21.39 -23.43 10.95
CA LYS A 371 21.57 -24.84 11.32
C LYS A 371 20.23 -25.56 11.45
N ALA A 372 19.21 -24.92 12.03
CA ALA A 372 17.87 -25.49 12.13
C ALA A 372 17.25 -25.74 10.74
N PHE A 373 17.37 -24.77 9.83
CA PHE A 373 16.86 -24.87 8.46
C PHE A 373 17.55 -25.97 7.64
N LEU A 374 18.87 -26.14 7.80
CA LEU A 374 19.67 -27.10 7.04
C LEU A 374 19.77 -28.50 7.67
N LYS A 375 19.43 -28.67 8.96
CA LYS A 375 19.43 -29.99 9.64
C LYS A 375 18.64 -31.09 8.90
N PRO A 376 17.46 -30.83 8.29
CA PRO A 376 16.76 -31.84 7.50
C PRO A 376 17.52 -32.24 6.22
N LEU A 377 18.41 -31.38 5.72
CA LEU A 377 19.12 -31.51 4.44
C LEU A 377 20.55 -32.08 4.60
N ASP A 378 21.25 -31.74 5.69
CA ASP A 378 22.59 -32.26 6.00
C ASP A 378 22.63 -32.90 7.40
N ARG A 379 22.86 -34.21 7.44
CA ARG A 379 22.96 -35.01 8.68
C ARG A 379 24.17 -34.65 9.54
N ARG A 380 25.16 -33.93 9.01
CA ARG A 380 26.34 -33.45 9.75
C ARG A 380 26.03 -32.31 10.71
N VAL A 381 24.85 -31.67 10.59
CA VAL A 381 24.39 -30.69 11.57
C VAL A 381 23.94 -31.41 12.84
N VAL A 382 24.89 -31.64 13.75
CA VAL A 382 24.69 -32.43 14.97
C VAL A 382 23.81 -31.70 15.99
N SER A 383 24.09 -30.42 16.27
CA SER A 383 23.40 -29.67 17.34
C SER A 383 23.19 -28.18 17.02
N TYR A 384 22.06 -27.65 17.49
CA TYR A 384 21.73 -26.23 17.43
C TYR A 384 20.84 -25.84 18.61
N ASN A 385 20.92 -24.57 19.00
CA ASN A 385 20.07 -24.01 20.04
C ASN A 385 18.68 -23.70 19.45
N VAL A 386 17.70 -24.53 19.80
CA VAL A 386 16.32 -24.42 19.32
C VAL A 386 15.68 -23.09 19.72
N SER A 387 15.96 -22.58 20.92
CA SER A 387 15.40 -21.32 21.41
C SER A 387 15.86 -20.14 20.56
N GLN A 388 17.18 -20.04 20.33
CA GLN A 388 17.76 -18.98 19.50
C GLN A 388 17.30 -19.06 18.04
N ALA A 389 17.20 -20.26 17.48
CA ALA A 389 16.65 -20.46 16.13
C ALA A 389 15.20 -19.97 16.01
N LYS A 390 14.35 -20.26 17.00
CA LYS A 390 12.95 -19.78 17.04
C LYS A 390 12.87 -18.25 17.14
N ILE A 391 13.73 -17.62 17.95
CA ILE A 391 13.80 -16.16 18.07
C ILE A 391 14.18 -15.54 16.74
N ALA A 392 15.23 -16.06 16.08
CA ALA A 392 15.64 -15.58 14.77
C ALA A 392 14.53 -15.75 13.73
N ALA A 393 13.93 -16.93 13.59
CA ALA A 393 12.85 -17.18 12.62
C ALA A 393 11.68 -16.17 12.78
N ARG A 394 11.25 -15.93 14.02
CA ARG A 394 10.19 -14.94 14.32
C ARG A 394 10.65 -13.51 14.04
N ALA A 395 11.88 -13.15 14.39
CA ALA A 395 12.42 -11.81 14.12
C ALA A 395 12.50 -11.53 12.62
N LEU A 396 12.88 -12.53 11.83
CA LEU A 396 12.89 -12.47 10.37
C LEU A 396 11.46 -12.30 9.82
N LEU A 397 10.47 -13.02 10.35
CA LEU A 397 9.06 -12.87 9.98
C LEU A 397 8.51 -11.48 10.32
N VAL A 398 8.83 -10.94 11.51
CA VAL A 398 8.47 -9.57 11.89
C VAL A 398 9.02 -8.57 10.87
N LYS A 399 10.31 -8.68 10.51
CA LYS A 399 10.94 -7.77 9.53
C LYS A 399 10.30 -7.90 8.14
N PHE A 400 10.00 -9.13 7.71
CA PHE A 400 9.33 -9.40 6.44
C PHE A 400 7.97 -8.71 6.33
N ILE A 401 7.17 -8.71 7.40
CA ILE A 401 5.83 -8.10 7.39
C ILE A 401 5.90 -6.57 7.48
N PHE A 402 6.65 -6.04 8.45
CA PHE A 402 6.57 -4.61 8.79
C PHE A 402 7.53 -3.72 8.03
N ALA A 403 8.69 -4.21 7.58
CA ALA A 403 9.65 -3.35 6.90
C ALA A 403 9.09 -2.81 5.57
N PRO A 404 8.51 -3.62 4.67
CA PRO A 404 7.95 -3.10 3.42
C PRO A 404 6.84 -2.06 3.65
N LEU A 405 5.94 -2.35 4.60
CA LEU A 405 4.81 -1.47 4.94
C LEU A 405 5.30 -0.09 5.39
N LEU A 406 6.19 -0.06 6.38
CA LEU A 406 6.57 1.19 7.04
C LEU A 406 7.55 2.02 6.20
N LEU A 407 8.37 1.38 5.37
CA LEU A 407 9.16 2.07 4.36
C LEU A 407 8.26 2.74 3.31
N SER A 408 7.26 2.00 2.81
CA SER A 408 6.27 2.54 1.87
C SER A 408 5.55 3.75 2.46
N TRP A 409 5.02 3.62 3.68
CA TRP A 409 4.32 4.69 4.38
C TRP A 409 5.20 5.90 4.67
N SER A 410 6.49 5.69 4.93
CA SER A 410 7.43 6.80 5.15
C SER A 410 7.55 7.68 3.93
N VAL A 411 7.70 7.11 2.73
CA VAL A 411 7.77 7.92 1.51
C VAL A 411 6.42 8.46 1.12
N ASN A 412 5.35 7.66 1.23
CA ASN A 412 4.01 8.12 0.88
C ASN A 412 3.63 9.40 1.66
N ASN A 413 3.80 9.38 3.00
CA ASN A 413 3.48 10.54 3.82
C ASN A 413 4.42 11.72 3.56
N PHE A 414 5.71 11.47 3.29
CA PHE A 414 6.63 12.52 2.92
C PHE A 414 6.24 13.17 1.58
N SER A 415 5.87 12.37 0.59
CA SER A 415 5.41 12.83 -0.72
C SER A 415 4.12 13.64 -0.61
N HIS A 416 3.15 13.22 0.19
CA HIS A 416 1.94 14.00 0.46
C HIS A 416 2.25 15.33 1.15
N ALA A 417 3.13 15.34 2.16
CA ALA A 417 3.55 16.58 2.80
C ALA A 417 4.28 17.52 1.81
N ALA A 418 5.19 16.99 0.99
CA ALA A 418 5.92 17.75 -0.01
C ALA A 418 4.99 18.33 -1.10
N PHE A 419 3.99 17.55 -1.54
CA PHE A 419 2.97 17.99 -2.48
C PHE A 419 2.17 19.17 -1.91
N LEU A 420 1.65 19.04 -0.67
CA LEU A 420 0.93 20.11 0.00
C LEU A 420 1.77 21.36 0.26
N LEU A 421 3.10 21.22 0.41
CA LEU A 421 4.04 22.34 0.54
C LEU A 421 4.36 23.02 -0.80
N SER A 422 4.21 22.31 -1.93
CA SER A 422 4.49 22.86 -3.26
C SER A 422 3.43 23.85 -3.74
N GLU A 423 2.18 23.69 -3.29
CA GLU A 423 1.06 24.61 -3.51
C GLU A 423 0.46 25.04 -2.15
N PRO A 424 1.16 25.91 -1.39
CA PRO A 424 0.82 26.14 0.00
C PRO A 424 -0.51 26.87 0.16
N ASN A 425 -1.51 26.16 0.69
CA ASN A 425 -2.73 26.75 1.26
C ASN A 425 -2.54 26.92 2.77
N TRP A 426 -2.60 28.15 3.28
CA TRP A 426 -2.39 28.47 4.70
C TRP A 426 -3.64 28.35 5.57
N SER A 427 -4.66 27.63 5.10
CA SER A 427 -5.83 27.31 5.93
C SER A 427 -5.44 26.45 7.14
N PRO A 428 -6.14 26.56 8.29
CA PRO A 428 -5.88 25.73 9.47
C PRO A 428 -5.92 24.22 9.17
N LEU A 429 -6.81 23.80 8.28
CA LEU A 429 -6.94 22.41 7.85
C LEU A 429 -5.71 21.97 7.04
N SER A 430 -5.29 22.76 6.05
CA SER A 430 -4.11 22.46 5.24
C SER A 430 -2.83 22.40 6.09
N MET A 431 -2.67 23.35 7.02
CA MET A 431 -1.55 23.34 7.98
C MET A 431 -1.58 22.10 8.87
N HIS A 432 -2.76 21.72 9.38
CA HIS A 432 -2.93 20.50 10.16
C HIS A 432 -2.52 19.26 9.35
N MET A 433 -2.96 19.13 8.10
CA MET A 433 -2.65 17.98 7.24
C MET A 433 -1.14 17.89 6.94
N ILE A 434 -0.48 19.00 6.62
CA ILE A 434 0.98 19.03 6.41
C ILE A 434 1.71 18.55 7.66
N LEU A 435 1.39 19.12 8.83
CA LEU A 435 2.04 18.76 10.09
C LEU A 435 1.76 17.30 10.46
N LEU A 436 0.53 16.82 10.25
CA LEU A 436 0.15 15.44 10.48
C LEU A 436 0.96 14.47 9.61
N HIS A 437 1.07 14.71 8.29
CA HIS A 437 1.86 13.87 7.41
C HIS A 437 3.35 13.88 7.76
N LEU A 438 3.91 15.03 8.17
CA LEU A 438 5.29 15.10 8.65
C LEU A 438 5.48 14.30 9.95
N LEU A 439 4.56 14.40 10.90
CA LEU A 439 4.58 13.63 12.14
C LEU A 439 4.48 12.12 11.88
N ILE A 440 3.57 11.69 11.00
CA ILE A 440 3.45 10.28 10.59
C ILE A 440 4.73 9.81 9.91
N THR A 441 5.32 10.61 9.02
CA THR A 441 6.60 10.30 8.35
C THR A 441 7.70 10.04 9.37
N LEU A 442 7.82 10.91 10.39
CA LEU A 442 8.80 10.73 11.46
C LEU A 442 8.57 9.43 12.24
N ASP A 443 7.32 9.13 12.60
CA ASP A 443 6.97 7.90 13.30
C ASP A 443 7.36 6.65 12.51
N VAL A 444 6.80 6.50 11.31
CA VAL A 444 6.99 5.30 10.51
C VAL A 444 8.43 5.18 10.01
N GLY A 445 9.12 6.30 9.80
CA GLY A 445 10.54 6.34 9.47
C GLY A 445 11.44 5.83 10.60
N VAL A 446 11.13 6.16 11.87
CA VAL A 446 11.85 5.62 13.03
C VAL A 446 11.66 4.10 13.14
N PHE A 447 10.43 3.61 12.98
CA PHE A 447 10.18 2.16 12.97
C PHE A 447 10.85 1.48 11.77
N ALA A 448 10.78 2.04 10.57
CA ALA A 448 11.44 1.52 9.38
C ALA A 448 12.96 1.34 9.63
N CYS A 449 13.61 2.36 10.19
CA CYS A 449 15.01 2.29 10.64
C CYS A 449 15.23 1.15 11.66
N GLY A 450 14.34 0.97 12.63
CA GLY A 450 14.40 -0.12 13.61
C GLY A 450 14.28 -1.52 12.99
N TYR A 451 13.53 -1.68 11.90
CA TYR A 451 13.39 -2.98 11.22
C TYR A 451 14.58 -3.33 10.33
N ILE A 452 15.16 -2.35 9.63
CA ILE A 452 16.28 -2.58 8.72
C ILE A 452 17.63 -2.65 9.44
N THR A 453 17.72 -2.17 10.68
CA THR A 453 18.97 -2.18 11.47
C THR A 453 18.91 -3.18 12.63
N GLU A 454 20.04 -3.85 12.88
CA GLU A 454 20.27 -4.63 14.10
C GLU A 454 21.77 -4.63 14.42
N LEU A 455 22.22 -3.64 15.19
CA LEU A 455 23.61 -3.39 15.50
C LEU A 455 23.82 -3.32 17.03
N PRO A 456 24.76 -4.10 17.60
CA PRO A 456 25.07 -4.04 19.03
C PRO A 456 25.40 -2.63 19.53
N GLN A 457 26.06 -1.81 18.70
CA GLN A 457 26.42 -0.40 18.99
C GLN A 457 25.19 0.48 19.22
N LEU A 458 24.11 0.22 18.47
CA LEU A 458 22.84 0.94 18.60
C LEU A 458 21.97 0.37 19.73
N LYS A 459 22.44 -0.68 20.42
CA LYS A 459 21.73 -1.38 21.49
C LYS A 459 20.31 -1.80 21.07
N ASN A 460 20.13 -2.20 19.81
CA ASN A 460 18.84 -2.55 19.22
C ASN A 460 18.73 -4.02 18.77
N THR A 461 19.58 -4.88 19.33
CA THR A 461 19.54 -6.31 19.09
C THR A 461 18.23 -6.92 19.60
N VAL A 462 17.66 -7.84 18.83
CA VAL A 462 16.43 -8.53 19.24
C VAL A 462 16.76 -9.56 20.33
N LYS A 463 16.30 -9.30 21.56
CA LYS A 463 16.42 -10.23 22.69
C LYS A 463 15.38 -11.36 22.61
N SER A 464 14.14 -11.01 22.33
CA SER A 464 13.04 -11.97 22.17
C SER A 464 11.94 -11.42 21.24
N VAL A 465 11.07 -12.32 20.77
CA VAL A 465 9.93 -12.00 19.91
C VAL A 465 8.69 -12.67 20.49
N GLU A 466 7.55 -11.99 20.43
CA GLU A 466 6.26 -12.45 20.97
C GLU A 466 6.01 -13.93 20.60
N PRO A 467 5.93 -14.83 21.59
CA PRO A 467 5.84 -16.26 21.31
C PRO A 467 4.44 -16.78 20.99
N THR A 468 3.37 -16.03 21.29
CA THR A 468 1.98 -16.49 21.22
C THR A 468 1.26 -16.02 19.95
N MET A 469 0.41 -16.89 19.38
CA MET A 469 -0.42 -16.53 18.24
C MET A 469 -1.37 -15.37 18.55
N LEU A 470 -1.85 -15.27 19.79
CA LEU A 470 -2.73 -14.18 20.23
C LEU A 470 -2.05 -12.81 20.10
N GLY A 471 -0.82 -12.66 20.60
CA GLY A 471 -0.09 -11.40 20.50
C GLY A 471 0.19 -11.00 19.05
N TRP A 472 0.52 -11.99 18.20
CA TRP A 472 0.65 -11.77 16.76
C TRP A 472 -0.66 -11.31 16.13
N PHE A 473 -1.77 -12.02 16.37
CA PHE A 473 -3.09 -11.69 15.82
C PHE A 473 -3.53 -10.28 16.23
N VAL A 474 -3.49 -9.97 17.52
CA VAL A 474 -3.86 -8.65 18.06
C VAL A 474 -3.02 -7.54 17.44
N CYS A 475 -1.72 -7.76 17.25
CA CYS A 475 -0.86 -6.78 16.60
C CYS A 475 -1.19 -6.61 15.12
N LEU A 476 -1.33 -7.71 14.38
CA LEU A 476 -1.54 -7.69 12.93
C LEU A 476 -2.91 -7.12 12.54
N VAL A 477 -3.95 -7.31 13.35
CA VAL A 477 -5.26 -6.66 13.18
C VAL A 477 -5.15 -5.13 13.22
N CYS A 478 -4.10 -4.54 13.79
CA CYS A 478 -3.89 -3.10 13.75
C CYS A 478 -3.29 -2.58 12.43
N TYR A 479 -2.97 -3.44 11.46
CA TYR A 479 -2.30 -3.06 10.21
C TYR A 479 -3.04 -3.62 8.98
N PRO A 480 -2.94 -2.94 7.82
CA PRO A 480 -3.50 -3.47 6.58
C PRO A 480 -2.91 -4.79 6.13
N PRO A 481 -3.71 -5.59 5.39
CA PRO A 481 -5.15 -5.42 5.14
C PRO A 481 -6.07 -5.94 6.27
N LEU A 482 -5.53 -6.49 7.37
CA LEU A 482 -6.35 -7.10 8.42
C LEU A 482 -7.18 -6.08 9.21
N ASN A 483 -6.69 -4.86 9.37
CA ASN A 483 -7.44 -3.79 10.05
C ASN A 483 -8.73 -3.46 9.30
N GLU A 484 -8.67 -3.22 8.00
CA GLU A 484 -9.84 -2.91 7.17
C GLU A 484 -10.87 -4.02 7.31
N PHE A 485 -10.44 -5.26 7.07
CA PHE A 485 -11.28 -6.43 7.25
C PHE A 485 -11.93 -6.55 8.64
N PHE A 486 -11.14 -6.41 9.70
CA PHE A 486 -11.60 -6.68 11.06
C PHE A 486 -12.51 -5.57 11.57
N PHE A 487 -12.31 -4.33 11.12
CA PHE A 487 -13.05 -3.16 11.60
C PHE A 487 -14.27 -2.82 10.74
N ILE A 488 -14.35 -3.25 9.47
CA ILE A 488 -15.53 -3.05 8.59
C ILE A 488 -16.85 -3.40 9.28
N PRO A 489 -17.02 -4.56 9.95
CA PRO A 489 -18.29 -4.91 10.61
C PRO A 489 -18.73 -3.94 11.72
N PHE A 490 -17.78 -3.17 12.26
CA PHE A 490 -18.03 -2.18 13.31
C PHE A 490 -18.27 -0.78 12.75
N ASP A 491 -18.03 -0.57 11.45
CA ASP A 491 -18.22 0.70 10.73
C ASP A 491 -19.62 0.79 10.11
N HIS A 492 -20.64 0.42 10.90
CA HIS A 492 -22.04 0.43 10.48
C HIS A 492 -22.92 1.29 11.40
N PRO A 493 -23.94 1.97 10.84
CA PRO A 493 -24.85 2.80 11.61
C PRO A 493 -25.69 1.96 12.57
N VAL A 494 -25.54 2.23 13.86
CA VAL A 494 -26.47 1.74 14.91
C VAL A 494 -27.67 2.68 15.05
N ALA A 495 -27.53 3.94 14.62
CA ALA A 495 -28.60 4.94 14.52
C ALA A 495 -28.53 5.63 13.14
N SER A 496 -29.67 6.18 12.68
CA SER A 496 -29.85 6.70 11.32
C SER A 496 -28.99 7.92 10.97
N ASP A 497 -28.57 8.70 11.97
CA ASP A 497 -27.77 9.91 11.78
C ASP A 497 -26.52 9.88 12.67
N LEU A 498 -25.34 9.90 12.06
CA LEU A 498 -24.11 10.26 12.77
C LEU A 498 -24.21 11.74 13.14
N TRP A 499 -24.01 12.04 14.43
CA TRP A 499 -23.80 13.42 14.86
C TRP A 499 -22.66 14.03 14.04
N VAL A 500 -22.89 15.16 13.36
CA VAL A 500 -21.81 15.90 12.68
C VAL A 500 -21.54 17.15 13.49
N ALA A 501 -20.33 17.24 14.04
CA ALA A 501 -19.96 18.40 14.83
C ALA A 501 -20.01 19.70 13.99
N PRO A 502 -20.50 20.82 14.54
CA PRO A 502 -20.39 22.13 13.91
C PRO A 502 -18.97 22.47 13.45
N ALA A 503 -18.84 23.20 12.33
CA ALA A 503 -17.54 23.49 11.69
C ALA A 503 -16.50 24.11 12.64
N HIS A 504 -16.92 24.98 13.57
CA HIS A 504 -16.02 25.57 14.55
C HIS A 504 -15.45 24.52 15.52
N ILE A 505 -16.28 23.56 15.97
CA ILE A 505 -15.82 22.44 16.82
C ILE A 505 -14.81 21.58 16.06
N GLN A 506 -15.07 21.30 14.77
CA GLN A 506 -14.14 20.56 13.93
C GLN A 506 -12.78 21.26 13.82
N GLN A 507 -12.78 22.58 13.61
CA GLN A 507 -11.55 23.39 13.55
C GLN A 507 -10.81 23.42 14.89
N PHE A 508 -11.52 23.62 16.00
CA PHE A 508 -10.91 23.63 17.34
C PHE A 508 -10.32 22.26 17.72
N ALA A 509 -10.94 21.16 17.30
CA ALA A 509 -10.45 19.81 17.58
C ALA A 509 -9.13 19.46 16.87
N LEU A 510 -8.75 20.18 15.80
CA LEU A 510 -7.48 19.95 15.11
C LEU A 510 -6.26 20.19 16.03
N ILE A 511 -6.37 21.12 16.97
CA ILE A 511 -5.30 21.48 17.91
C ILE A 511 -4.99 20.33 18.89
N PRO A 512 -5.95 19.82 19.70
CA PRO A 512 -5.67 18.71 20.59
C PRO A 512 -5.28 17.43 19.84
N ILE A 513 -5.85 17.16 18.66
CA ILE A 513 -5.44 16.01 17.82
C ILE A 513 -3.95 16.13 17.46
N LEU A 514 -3.50 17.31 17.03
CA LEU A 514 -2.10 17.52 16.66
C LEU A 514 -1.16 17.40 17.87
N LEU A 515 -1.56 17.93 19.03
CA LEU A 515 -0.79 17.78 20.27
C LEU A 515 -0.65 16.30 20.68
N LEU A 516 -1.71 15.51 20.54
CA LEU A 516 -1.68 14.08 20.82
C LEU A 516 -0.78 13.32 19.84
N TRP A 517 -0.77 13.71 18.56
CA TRP A 517 0.18 13.19 17.57
C TRP A 517 1.62 13.55 17.89
N ILE A 518 1.89 14.75 18.40
CA ILE A 518 3.23 15.12 18.88
C ILE A 518 3.67 14.20 20.02
N VAL A 519 2.79 13.90 20.99
CA VAL A 519 3.09 12.93 22.07
C VAL A 519 3.30 11.51 21.52
N TYR A 520 2.51 11.13 20.51
CA TYR A 520 2.65 9.84 19.81
C TYR A 520 4.05 9.73 19.19
N VAL A 521 4.45 10.70 18.36
CA VAL A 521 5.77 10.72 17.70
C VAL A 521 6.90 10.86 18.71
N TRP A 522 6.73 11.64 19.79
CA TRP A 522 7.72 11.75 20.86
C TRP A 522 8.00 10.38 21.51
N SER A 523 6.98 9.53 21.61
CA SER A 523 7.13 8.16 22.09
C SER A 523 7.99 7.33 21.13
N SER A 524 7.73 7.41 19.83
CA SER A 524 8.51 6.69 18.81
C SER A 524 9.96 7.18 18.74
N LEU A 525 10.19 8.49 18.75
CA LEU A 525 11.54 9.08 18.80
C LEU A 525 12.30 8.65 20.06
N SER A 526 11.61 8.51 21.20
CA SER A 526 12.23 8.06 22.45
C SER A 526 12.70 6.61 22.38
N LEU A 527 11.96 5.74 21.67
CA LEU A 527 12.36 4.37 21.34
C LEU A 527 13.58 4.34 20.40
N GLY A 528 13.59 5.21 19.39
CA GLY A 528 14.66 5.29 18.39
C GLY A 528 14.84 3.96 17.65
N PHE A 529 16.09 3.49 17.49
CA PHE A 529 16.40 2.23 16.81
C PHE A 529 15.83 0.97 17.48
N LYS A 530 15.31 1.07 18.70
CA LYS A 530 14.61 -0.03 19.39
C LYS A 530 13.12 -0.13 18.99
N ALA A 531 12.58 0.85 18.27
CA ALA A 531 11.19 0.86 17.83
C ALA A 531 10.90 -0.35 16.92
N SER A 532 10.02 -1.23 17.38
CA SER A 532 9.65 -2.44 16.65
C SER A 532 8.44 -3.11 17.30
N ASN A 533 7.46 -3.52 16.51
CA ASN A 533 6.35 -4.35 16.95
C ASN A 533 6.81 -5.78 17.30
N LEU A 534 6.15 -6.40 18.28
CA LEU A 534 6.30 -7.80 18.66
C LEU A 534 7.70 -8.22 19.15
N THR A 535 8.65 -7.29 19.30
CA THR A 535 10.02 -7.62 19.71
C THR A 535 10.43 -6.92 20.99
N ASN A 536 11.20 -7.61 21.83
CA ASN A 536 11.93 -6.98 22.92
C ASN A 536 13.35 -6.66 22.43
N ARG A 537 13.68 -5.37 22.34
CA ARG A 537 15.01 -4.83 22.00
C ARG A 537 15.63 -4.03 23.15
N GLY A 538 15.12 -4.24 24.36
CA GLY A 538 15.49 -3.55 25.59
C GLY A 538 14.53 -2.42 25.96
N VAL A 539 14.32 -2.26 27.27
CA VAL A 539 13.36 -1.32 27.85
C VAL A 539 13.85 0.13 27.70
N VAL A 540 12.89 1.05 27.50
CA VAL A 540 13.13 2.49 27.39
C VAL A 540 12.31 3.21 28.44
N THR A 541 12.97 4.01 29.27
CA THR A 541 12.35 4.72 30.42
C THR A 541 12.45 6.23 30.31
N ARG A 542 12.94 6.75 29.18
CA ARG A 542 13.13 8.18 28.90
C ARG A 542 12.00 8.76 28.06
N GLY A 543 11.96 10.08 27.94
CA GLY A 543 10.91 10.77 27.17
C GLY A 543 9.54 10.62 27.85
N PRO A 544 8.45 10.35 27.09
CA PRO A 544 7.12 10.20 27.67
C PRO A 544 6.97 8.91 28.50
N TYR A 545 7.85 7.92 28.29
CA TYR A 545 7.88 6.67 29.07
C TYR A 545 8.19 6.87 30.56
N ARG A 546 8.64 8.06 30.98
CA ARG A 546 8.82 8.35 32.42
C ARG A 546 7.49 8.55 33.16
N TYR A 547 6.40 8.81 32.42
CA TYR A 547 5.09 9.12 32.98
C TYR A 547 4.07 7.98 32.78
N LEU A 548 4.11 7.33 31.61
CA LEU A 548 3.18 6.28 31.17
C LEU A 548 3.96 5.14 30.52
N ARG A 549 3.50 3.89 30.66
CA ARG A 549 4.12 2.74 29.95
C ARG A 549 3.77 2.70 28.46
N HIS A 550 2.58 3.17 28.07
CA HIS A 550 2.15 3.19 26.66
C HIS A 550 1.64 4.56 26.19
N PRO A 551 2.49 5.61 26.18
CA PRO A 551 2.09 6.96 25.80
C PRO A 551 1.55 7.08 24.37
N ALA A 552 2.16 6.38 23.40
CA ALA A 552 1.66 6.35 22.02
C ALA A 552 0.24 5.76 21.92
N TYR A 553 -0.01 4.66 22.64
CA TYR A 553 -1.32 4.01 22.63
C TYR A 553 -2.38 4.88 23.29
N ALA A 554 -2.04 5.55 24.40
CA ALA A 554 -2.92 6.51 25.05
C ALA A 554 -3.28 7.67 24.11
N SER A 555 -2.29 8.29 23.46
CA SER A 555 -2.53 9.35 22.47
C SER A 555 -3.48 8.90 21.37
N LYS A 556 -3.26 7.71 20.80
CA LYS A 556 -4.05 7.20 19.67
C LYS A 556 -5.50 6.89 20.07
N VAL A 557 -5.69 6.31 21.25
CA VAL A 557 -7.04 6.10 21.82
C VAL A 557 -7.78 7.42 22.01
N VAL A 558 -7.12 8.44 22.59
CA VAL A 558 -7.76 9.75 22.79
C VAL A 558 -8.07 10.43 21.45
N ILE A 559 -7.18 10.34 20.45
CA ILE A 559 -7.44 10.84 19.09
C ILE A 559 -8.71 10.20 18.53
N TRP A 560 -8.85 8.88 18.60
CA TRP A 560 -10.04 8.20 18.11
C TRP A 560 -11.32 8.53 18.86
N ILE A 561 -11.24 8.84 20.16
CA ILE A 561 -12.39 9.33 20.92
C ILE A 561 -12.79 10.73 20.44
N ILE A 562 -11.82 11.63 20.21
CA ILE A 562 -12.09 12.96 19.66
C ILE A 562 -12.71 12.83 18.27
N GLU A 563 -12.08 12.07 17.37
CA GLU A 563 -12.54 11.91 16.00
C GLU A 563 -13.89 11.19 15.90
N GLY A 564 -14.07 10.13 16.67
CA GLY A 564 -15.29 9.34 16.64
C GLY A 564 -16.45 9.96 17.40
N VAL A 565 -16.27 10.26 18.68
CA VAL A 565 -17.35 10.71 19.56
C VAL A 565 -17.59 12.21 19.44
N ILE A 566 -16.54 13.03 19.44
CA ILE A 566 -16.69 14.50 19.45
C ILE A 566 -17.00 15.01 18.04
N LEU A 567 -16.25 14.53 17.04
CA LEU A 567 -16.39 14.98 15.65
C LEU A 567 -17.41 14.16 14.85
N GLY A 568 -17.75 12.95 15.30
CA GLY A 568 -18.71 12.09 14.61
C GLY A 568 -18.17 11.48 13.32
N LYS A 569 -16.86 11.22 13.23
CA LYS A 569 -16.26 10.58 12.05
C LYS A 569 -16.42 9.07 12.04
N TYR A 570 -16.64 8.45 13.20
CA TYR A 570 -16.69 7.00 13.38
C TYR A 570 -17.94 6.61 14.15
N TYR A 571 -18.52 5.46 13.81
CA TYR A 571 -19.57 4.88 14.63
C TYR A 571 -19.04 4.47 16.01
N LEU A 572 -19.90 4.52 17.02
CA LEU A 572 -19.54 4.18 18.40
C LEU A 572 -18.97 2.76 18.52
N ALA A 573 -19.54 1.80 17.78
CA ALA A 573 -19.05 0.42 17.75
C ALA A 573 -17.59 0.34 17.27
N LEU A 574 -17.26 1.09 16.22
CA LEU A 574 -15.89 1.22 15.71
C LEU A 574 -14.96 1.84 16.77
N CYS A 575 -15.37 2.93 17.42
CA CYS A 575 -14.59 3.54 18.50
C CYS A 575 -14.31 2.56 19.65
N CYS A 576 -15.32 1.80 20.09
CA CYS A 576 -15.16 0.79 21.13
C CYS A 576 -14.19 -0.31 20.69
N SER A 577 -14.27 -0.77 19.43
CA SER A 577 -13.36 -1.78 18.89
C SER A 577 -11.90 -1.30 18.89
N PHE A 578 -11.66 -0.03 18.55
CA PHE A 578 -10.34 0.60 18.60
C PHE A 578 -9.77 0.72 20.00
N ILE A 579 -10.61 1.04 21.00
CA ILE A 579 -10.19 1.07 22.41
C ILE A 579 -9.81 -0.34 22.88
N ILE A 580 -10.66 -1.33 22.58
CA ILE A 580 -10.47 -2.73 22.99
C ILE A 580 -9.19 -3.29 22.37
N ILE A 581 -8.97 -3.13 21.06
CA ILE A 581 -7.80 -3.70 20.39
C ILE A 581 -6.49 -3.07 20.89
N TYR A 582 -6.47 -1.77 21.21
CA TYR A 582 -5.28 -1.13 21.77
C TYR A 582 -5.03 -1.51 23.24
N PHE A 583 -6.10 -1.76 24.01
CA PHE A 583 -5.97 -2.36 25.33
C PHE A 583 -5.38 -3.77 25.26
N LEU A 584 -5.92 -4.62 24.38
CA LEU A 584 -5.40 -5.98 24.15
C LEU A 584 -3.95 -5.94 23.67
N ARG A 585 -3.61 -5.01 22.78
CA ARG A 585 -2.25 -4.84 22.26
C ARG A 585 -1.28 -4.52 23.39
N ALA A 586 -1.58 -3.53 24.23
CA ALA A 586 -0.75 -3.23 25.39
C ALA A 586 -0.64 -4.44 26.34
N TRP A 587 -1.75 -5.11 26.63
CA TRP A 587 -1.74 -6.28 27.51
C TRP A 587 -0.85 -7.42 26.98
N THR A 588 -0.97 -7.75 25.69
CA THR A 588 -0.12 -8.79 25.06
C THR A 588 1.35 -8.40 25.06
N GLU A 589 1.65 -7.13 24.78
CA GLU A 589 3.00 -6.59 24.79
C GLU A 589 3.61 -6.60 26.19
N GLU A 590 2.91 -6.09 27.22
CA GLU A 590 3.41 -6.15 28.61
C GLU A 590 3.63 -7.60 29.04
N ARG A 591 2.71 -8.52 28.72
CA ARG A 591 2.86 -9.94 29.06
C ARG A 591 4.13 -10.55 28.45
N HIS A 592 4.49 -10.17 27.22
CA HIS A 592 5.76 -10.58 26.60
C HIS A 592 6.96 -9.94 27.30
N LEU A 593 6.88 -8.64 27.58
CA LEU A 593 7.95 -7.87 28.24
C LEU A 593 8.19 -8.26 29.70
N MET A 594 7.20 -8.81 30.41
CA MET A 594 7.33 -9.31 31.79
C MET A 594 8.38 -10.42 31.95
N SER A 595 8.87 -11.00 30.85
CA SER A 595 10.02 -11.92 30.87
C SER A 595 11.38 -11.23 31.05
N ASP A 596 11.46 -9.90 30.87
CA ASP A 596 12.67 -9.09 31.03
C ASP A 596 12.72 -8.44 32.43
N PRO A 597 13.74 -8.73 33.26
CA PRO A 597 13.88 -8.12 34.59
C PRO A 597 13.88 -6.58 34.56
N ASP A 598 14.45 -5.97 33.50
CA ASP A 598 14.46 -4.51 33.33
C ASP A 598 13.04 -3.95 33.23
N TYR A 599 12.12 -4.73 32.64
CA TYR A 599 10.73 -4.31 32.46
C TYR A 599 9.93 -4.42 33.76
N ILE A 600 10.20 -5.44 34.57
CA ILE A 600 9.60 -5.60 35.90
C ILE A 600 9.95 -4.39 36.78
N ALA A 601 11.24 -4.03 36.84
CA ALA A 601 11.70 -2.86 37.59
C ALA A 601 11.10 -1.55 37.05
N TYR A 602 10.94 -1.44 35.72
CA TYR A 602 10.28 -0.28 35.12
C TYR A 602 8.79 -0.20 35.48
N ARG A 603 8.08 -1.33 35.49
CA ARG A 603 6.65 -1.41 35.83
C ARG A 603 6.38 -0.98 37.28
N GLU A 604 7.27 -1.33 38.20
CA GLU A 604 7.20 -0.88 39.59
C GLU A 604 7.41 0.64 39.71
N ARG A 605 8.35 1.19 38.95
CA ARG A 605 8.63 2.63 38.95
C ARG A 605 7.51 3.47 38.31
N VAL A 606 6.90 2.97 37.25
CA VAL A 606 5.84 3.66 36.49
C VAL A 606 4.61 2.79 36.48
N PRO A 607 3.72 2.89 37.50
CA PRO A 607 2.54 2.03 37.63
C PRO A 607 1.48 2.31 36.57
N ASN A 608 1.41 3.55 36.07
CA ASN A 608 0.39 3.99 35.11
C ASN A 608 0.61 3.37 33.72
N ARG A 609 -0.43 2.71 33.17
CA ARG A 609 -0.38 2.12 31.83
C ARG A 609 -0.73 3.12 30.74
N PHE A 610 -1.89 3.76 30.85
CA PHE A 610 -2.47 4.64 29.83
C PHE A 610 -2.79 6.05 30.33
N PHE A 611 -3.26 6.22 31.57
CA PHE A 611 -3.59 7.53 32.14
C PHE A 611 -2.90 7.75 33.49
N PRO A 612 -2.42 8.97 33.80
CA PRO A 612 -1.82 9.24 35.10
C PRO A 612 -2.86 9.08 36.22
N ARG A 613 -2.55 8.28 37.26
CA ARG A 613 -3.38 8.08 38.47
C ARG A 613 -4.74 7.38 38.26
N PHE A 614 -5.12 7.09 37.03
CA PHE A 614 -6.23 6.21 36.68
C PHE A 614 -5.62 5.04 35.90
N TRP A 615 -5.27 3.99 36.64
CA TRP A 615 -4.65 2.74 36.18
C TRP A 615 -3.16 2.80 35.84
#